data_AF-A0A4Q5WK93-F1
#
_entry.id   AF-A0A4Q5WK93-F1
#
_cell.length_a   1.000
_cell.length_b   1.000
_cell.length_c   1.000
_cell.angle_alpha   90.00
_cell.angle_beta   90.00
_cell.angle_gamma   90.00
#
_symmetry.space_group_name_H-M   'P 1'
#
loop_
_entity.id
_entity.type
_entity.pdbx_description
1 polymer ?
#
loop_
_entity_poly.entity_id
_entity_poly.type
_entity_poly.pdbx_seq_one_letter_code
_entity_poly.pdbx_strand_id
1 'polypeptide(L)'
;MPRKKVLFGNFFAPVPNFRFRKLVVSALQRLPDGHRDLVGPLQAKFEVYDAGLDEVDRTDTEKVGLVSESDVFLDDFKAFMRTAAPGILWVAKSKKAPLYTDFFPKGVREYSRAAKESASVLMARVRAMAVKHGALLPPDMAAGLQAFEGGWERVYDKQEAGKGAVDRHRVDRSESRLALELETLTVLHTVAARNPGNEAACAAIFDLSLLRAPRRYNAATAAAGSLPAEAVAP
;
A
#
# COMPACT_ATOMS: atom_id res chain seq x y z
N MET A 1 0.37 -29.63 -2.23
CA MET A 1 0.26 -29.62 -3.70
C MET A 1 1.63 -29.88 -4.31
N PRO A 2 1.77 -30.86 -5.24
CA PRO A 2 3.05 -31.13 -5.88
C PRO A 2 3.40 -29.97 -6.82
N ARG A 3 4.58 -29.36 -6.64
CA ARG A 3 5.08 -28.32 -7.53
C ARG A 3 5.26 -28.94 -8.93
N LYS A 4 4.51 -28.45 -9.93
CA LYS A 4 4.68 -28.84 -11.33
C LYS A 4 6.16 -28.67 -11.70
N LYS A 5 6.77 -29.74 -12.22
CA LYS A 5 8.09 -29.68 -12.85
C LYS A 5 7.94 -28.87 -14.14
N VAL A 6 8.36 -27.62 -14.12
CA VAL A 6 8.44 -26.79 -15.32
C VAL A 6 9.90 -26.73 -15.71
N LEU A 7 10.33 -27.70 -16.52
CA LEU A 7 11.69 -27.74 -17.07
C LEU A 7 12.00 -26.47 -17.90
N PHE A 8 10.94 -25.84 -18.45
CA PHE A 8 11.01 -24.65 -19.32
C PHE A 8 10.03 -23.53 -18.92
N GLY A 9 9.44 -23.59 -17.72
CA GLY A 9 8.51 -22.55 -17.28
C GLY A 9 9.19 -21.48 -16.43
N ASN A 10 8.48 -20.38 -16.21
CA ASN A 10 8.94 -19.33 -15.32
C ASN A 10 8.89 -19.79 -13.84
N PHE A 11 10.03 -20.24 -13.33
CA PHE A 11 10.19 -20.65 -11.93
C PHE A 11 10.47 -19.49 -10.97
N PHE A 12 10.56 -18.26 -11.48
CA PHE A 12 10.70 -17.04 -10.68
C PHE A 12 9.35 -16.47 -10.23
N ALA A 13 8.26 -16.77 -10.95
CA ALA A 13 6.91 -16.33 -10.61
C ALA A 13 6.49 -16.55 -9.13
N PRO A 14 6.80 -17.68 -8.47
CA PRO A 14 6.47 -17.87 -7.06
C PRO A 14 7.50 -17.25 -6.08
N VAL A 15 8.56 -16.59 -6.56
CA VAL A 15 9.65 -16.05 -5.73
C VAL A 15 9.32 -14.62 -5.28
N PRO A 16 9.37 -14.34 -3.96
CA PRO A 16 9.16 -12.99 -3.44
C PRO A 16 10.09 -11.93 -4.05
N ASN A 17 9.56 -10.70 -4.23
CA ASN A 17 10.25 -9.58 -4.89
C ASN A 17 11.68 -9.35 -4.43
N PHE A 18 11.89 -9.30 -3.11
CA PHE A 18 13.19 -9.08 -2.50
C PHE A 18 14.24 -10.15 -2.88
N ARG A 19 13.86 -11.42 -2.91
CA ARG A 19 14.80 -12.52 -3.21
C ARG A 19 15.17 -12.56 -4.69
N PHE A 20 14.18 -12.35 -5.54
CA PHE A 20 14.42 -12.27 -6.97
C PHE A 20 15.27 -11.04 -7.33
N ARG A 21 14.97 -9.87 -6.74
CA ARG A 21 15.80 -8.66 -6.90
C ARG A 21 17.26 -8.94 -6.55
N LYS A 22 17.51 -9.58 -5.40
CA LYS A 22 18.87 -9.99 -4.98
C LYS A 22 19.55 -10.93 -5.97
N LEU A 23 18.81 -11.91 -6.52
CA LEU A 23 19.35 -12.80 -7.55
C LEU A 23 19.79 -12.00 -8.77
N VAL A 24 18.94 -11.11 -9.29
CA VAL A 24 19.22 -10.34 -10.51
C VAL A 24 20.42 -9.42 -10.31
N VAL A 25 20.50 -8.69 -9.19
CA VAL A 25 21.66 -7.86 -8.84
C VAL A 25 22.93 -8.71 -8.75
N SER A 26 22.87 -9.85 -8.07
CA SER A 26 24.01 -10.76 -7.98
C SER A 26 24.43 -11.30 -9.35
N ALA A 27 23.49 -11.60 -10.25
CA ALA A 27 23.78 -12.10 -11.59
C ALA A 27 24.45 -11.00 -12.44
N LEU A 28 23.91 -9.78 -12.44
CA LEU A 28 24.47 -8.63 -13.16
C LEU A 28 25.92 -8.34 -12.73
N GLN A 29 26.24 -8.49 -11.45
CA GLN A 29 27.60 -8.28 -10.92
C GLN A 29 28.58 -9.40 -11.27
N ARG A 30 28.08 -10.61 -11.54
CA ARG A 30 28.91 -11.82 -11.73
C ARG A 30 28.98 -12.28 -13.18
N LEU A 31 28.24 -11.64 -14.10
CA LEU A 31 28.33 -11.93 -15.53
C LEU A 31 29.73 -11.56 -16.04
N PRO A 32 30.53 -12.53 -16.53
CA PRO A 32 31.87 -12.27 -17.04
C PRO A 32 31.83 -11.59 -18.41
N ASP A 33 32.98 -11.09 -18.86
CA ASP A 33 33.10 -10.30 -20.09
C ASP A 33 32.57 -11.02 -21.36
N GLY A 34 32.66 -12.36 -21.41
CA GLY A 34 32.11 -13.19 -22.49
C GLY A 34 30.58 -13.24 -22.57
N HIS A 35 29.88 -12.59 -21.64
CA HIS A 35 28.41 -12.46 -21.61
C HIS A 35 27.94 -11.00 -21.56
N ARG A 36 28.80 -10.03 -21.92
CA ARG A 36 28.42 -8.59 -21.92
C ARG A 36 27.21 -8.28 -22.78
N ASP A 37 26.98 -9.06 -23.84
CA ASP A 37 25.80 -8.95 -24.69
C ASP A 37 24.48 -9.14 -23.93
N LEU A 38 24.52 -9.87 -22.80
CA LEU A 38 23.35 -10.16 -21.96
C LEU A 38 23.13 -9.11 -20.86
N VAL A 39 24.15 -8.31 -20.53
CA VAL A 39 24.08 -7.35 -19.42
C VAL A 39 23.12 -6.21 -19.74
N GLY A 40 23.23 -5.62 -20.93
CA GLY A 40 22.41 -4.46 -21.33
C GLY A 40 20.91 -4.72 -21.25
N PRO A 41 20.38 -5.77 -21.92
CA PRO A 41 18.96 -6.11 -21.86
C PRO A 41 18.47 -6.39 -20.43
N LEU A 42 19.21 -7.18 -19.66
CA LEU A 42 18.84 -7.53 -18.29
C LEU A 42 18.85 -6.30 -17.37
N GLN A 43 19.87 -5.44 -17.47
CA GLN A 43 20.00 -4.21 -16.71
C GLN A 43 18.84 -3.25 -17.01
N ALA A 44 18.49 -3.07 -18.29
CA ALA A 44 17.38 -2.20 -18.69
C ALA A 44 16.04 -2.69 -18.10
N LYS A 45 15.77 -4.00 -18.11
CA LYS A 45 14.57 -4.56 -17.47
C LYS A 45 14.61 -4.44 -15.95
N PHE A 46 15.80 -4.57 -15.36
CA PHE A 46 15.99 -4.43 -13.92
C PHE A 46 15.68 -3.02 -13.46
N GLU A 47 16.21 -1.99 -14.14
CA GLU A 47 15.98 -0.58 -13.81
C GLU A 47 14.50 -0.20 -13.88
N VAL A 48 13.78 -0.64 -14.91
CA VAL A 48 12.33 -0.41 -15.03
C VAL A 48 11.57 -1.06 -13.86
N TYR A 49 11.93 -2.30 -13.50
CA TYR A 49 11.32 -2.98 -12.36
C TYR A 49 11.67 -2.30 -11.02
N ASP A 50 12.92 -1.86 -10.83
CA ASP A 50 13.40 -1.25 -9.58
C ASP A 50 12.78 0.12 -9.36
N ALA A 51 12.70 0.95 -10.40
CA ALA A 51 12.02 2.24 -10.36
C ALA A 51 10.54 2.08 -9.97
N GLY A 52 9.88 1.03 -10.49
CA GLY A 52 8.50 0.69 -10.13
C GLY A 52 8.33 0.14 -8.71
N LEU A 53 9.38 -0.24 -7.99
CA LEU A 53 9.31 -0.55 -6.55
C LEU A 53 9.41 0.73 -5.70
N ASP A 54 10.33 1.62 -6.04
CA ASP A 54 10.54 2.87 -5.30
C ASP A 54 9.32 3.81 -5.40
N GLU A 55 8.65 3.83 -6.56
CA GLU A 55 7.42 4.60 -6.75
C GLU A 55 6.30 4.15 -5.79
N VAL A 56 6.23 2.85 -5.49
CA VAL A 56 5.18 2.26 -4.65
C VAL A 56 5.31 2.69 -3.20
N ASP A 57 6.54 2.72 -2.68
CA ASP A 57 6.80 3.19 -1.31
C ASP A 57 6.40 4.66 -1.16
N ARG A 58 6.61 5.47 -2.20
CA ARG A 58 6.12 6.87 -2.25
C ARG A 58 4.59 6.92 -2.29
N THR A 59 3.94 6.17 -3.18
CA THR A 59 2.47 6.15 -3.28
C THR A 59 1.83 5.65 -1.98
N ASP A 60 2.43 4.67 -1.29
CA ASP A 60 1.93 4.17 0.00
C ASP A 60 2.02 5.23 1.10
N THR A 61 3.10 6.00 1.13
CA THR A 61 3.24 7.16 2.05
C THR A 61 2.20 8.23 1.73
N GLU A 62 2.01 8.56 0.46
CA GLU A 62 0.98 9.51 0.01
C GLU A 62 -0.43 9.05 0.38
N LYS A 63 -0.72 7.75 0.26
CA LYS A 63 -2.01 7.15 0.69
C LYS A 63 -2.26 7.31 2.18
N VAL A 64 -1.25 7.01 3.01
CA VAL A 64 -1.38 7.21 4.46
C VAL A 64 -1.71 8.67 4.76
N GLY A 65 -1.09 9.61 4.02
CA GLY A 65 -1.42 11.02 4.06
C GLY A 65 -2.87 11.33 3.67
N LEU A 66 -3.34 10.84 2.51
CA LEU A 66 -4.70 11.10 2.00
C LEU A 66 -5.80 10.47 2.86
N VAL A 67 -5.59 9.24 3.35
CA VAL A 67 -6.51 8.58 4.28
C VAL A 67 -6.59 9.38 5.57
N SER A 68 -5.43 9.80 6.12
CA SER A 68 -5.36 10.65 7.30
C SER A 68 -6.08 11.99 7.09
N GLU A 69 -5.92 12.64 5.92
CA GLU A 69 -6.62 13.89 5.58
C GLU A 69 -8.15 13.70 5.62
N SER A 70 -8.67 12.60 5.07
CA SER A 70 -10.11 12.28 5.11
C SER A 70 -10.62 12.01 6.54
N ASP A 71 -9.84 11.31 7.36
CA ASP A 71 -10.20 11.01 8.74
C ASP A 71 -10.22 12.28 9.60
N VAL A 72 -9.17 13.11 9.48
CA VAL A 72 -9.08 14.40 10.17
C VAL A 72 -10.24 15.30 9.78
N PHE A 73 -10.54 15.43 8.47
CA PHE A 73 -11.64 16.27 8.02
C PHE A 73 -13.00 15.79 8.56
N LEU A 74 -13.23 14.48 8.58
CA LEU A 74 -14.45 13.91 9.15
C LEU A 74 -14.53 14.17 10.65
N ASP A 75 -13.41 14.06 11.38
CA ASP A 75 -13.37 14.33 12.82
C ASP A 75 -13.56 15.82 13.15
N ASP A 76 -13.02 16.72 12.33
CA ASP A 76 -13.27 18.16 12.41
C ASP A 76 -14.75 18.48 12.21
N PHE A 77 -15.40 17.84 11.23
CA PHE A 77 -16.84 17.95 11.05
C PHE A 77 -17.61 17.45 12.28
N LYS A 78 -17.26 16.28 12.82
CA LYS A 78 -17.89 15.75 14.04
C LYS A 78 -17.71 16.68 15.24
N ALA A 79 -16.53 17.27 15.39
CA ALA A 79 -16.22 18.22 16.46
C ALA A 79 -17.03 19.51 16.26
N PHE A 80 -17.05 20.05 15.05
CA PHE A 80 -17.80 21.24 14.70
C PHE A 80 -19.29 21.08 14.98
N MET A 81 -19.91 19.98 14.54
CA MET A 81 -21.34 19.72 14.79
C MET A 81 -21.69 19.62 16.27
N ARG A 82 -20.78 19.08 17.10
CA ARG A 82 -20.94 19.05 18.56
C ARG A 82 -20.89 20.46 19.16
N THR A 83 -19.96 21.29 18.70
CA THR A 83 -19.78 22.67 19.18
C THR A 83 -20.87 23.61 18.68
N ALA A 84 -21.38 23.41 17.46
CA ALA A 84 -22.45 24.23 16.89
C ALA A 84 -23.82 23.91 17.51
N ALA A 85 -24.06 22.68 17.98
CA ALA A 85 -25.36 22.24 18.46
C ALA A 85 -25.98 23.12 19.58
N PRO A 86 -25.24 23.57 20.62
CA PRO A 86 -25.77 24.52 21.60
C PRO A 86 -26.17 25.87 21.00
N GLY A 87 -25.39 26.40 20.06
CA GLY A 87 -25.72 27.67 19.39
C GLY A 87 -26.96 27.55 18.50
N ILE A 88 -27.07 26.46 17.75
CA ILE A 88 -28.27 26.14 16.96
C ILE A 88 -29.49 25.98 17.90
N LEU A 89 -29.34 25.32 19.05
CA LEU A 89 -30.40 25.18 20.04
C LEU A 89 -30.82 26.52 20.64
N TRP A 90 -29.86 27.41 20.92
CA TRP A 90 -30.12 28.74 21.45
C TRP A 90 -30.99 29.56 20.49
N VAL A 91 -30.65 29.58 19.20
CA VAL A 91 -31.47 30.23 18.15
C VAL A 91 -32.85 29.55 18.03
N ALA A 92 -32.88 28.22 18.04
CA ALA A 92 -34.12 27.45 17.89
C ALA A 92 -35.07 27.56 19.10
N LYS A 93 -34.55 27.96 20.28
CA LYS A 93 -35.23 28.02 21.59
C LYS A 93 -35.71 26.67 22.15
N SER A 94 -35.81 25.62 21.33
CA SER A 94 -36.27 24.29 21.73
C SER A 94 -35.71 23.20 20.81
N LYS A 95 -35.46 22.01 21.38
CA LYS A 95 -35.06 20.81 20.61
C LYS A 95 -36.17 20.30 19.68
N LYS A 96 -37.42 20.71 19.90
CA LYS A 96 -38.56 20.36 19.06
C LYS A 96 -38.86 21.39 17.99
N ALA A 97 -38.15 22.52 17.99
CA ALA A 97 -38.36 23.56 16.98
C ALA A 97 -37.89 23.07 15.61
N PRO A 98 -38.57 23.44 14.50
CA PRO A 98 -38.24 22.99 13.16
C PRO A 98 -36.76 23.20 12.79
N LEU A 99 -36.18 24.35 13.15
CA LEU A 99 -34.76 24.63 12.90
C LEU A 99 -33.84 23.59 13.54
N TYR A 100 -34.07 23.21 14.80
CA TYR A 100 -33.22 22.25 15.49
C TYR A 100 -33.42 20.83 14.93
N THR A 101 -34.66 20.43 14.66
CA THR A 101 -34.97 19.09 14.13
C THR A 101 -34.49 18.91 12.69
N ASP A 102 -34.45 19.98 11.90
CA ASP A 102 -33.90 20.00 10.54
C ASP A 102 -32.40 19.67 10.56
N PHE A 103 -31.63 20.30 11.47
CA PHE A 103 -30.21 19.98 11.64
C PHE A 103 -29.97 18.63 12.33
N PHE A 104 -30.79 18.27 13.32
CA PHE A 104 -30.54 17.11 14.19
C PHE A 104 -31.74 16.16 14.23
N PRO A 105 -32.15 15.56 13.10
CA PRO A 105 -33.36 14.73 13.05
C PRO A 105 -33.25 13.48 13.93
N LYS A 106 -32.04 12.93 14.09
CA LYS A 106 -31.72 11.83 15.00
C LYS A 106 -30.91 12.28 16.22
N GLY A 107 -30.91 13.59 16.50
CA GLY A 107 -30.09 14.22 17.53
C GLY A 107 -28.61 14.34 17.16
N VAL A 108 -27.85 15.04 18.00
CA VAL A 108 -26.41 15.33 17.80
C VAL A 108 -25.56 14.05 17.67
N ARG A 109 -25.99 12.95 18.30
CA ARG A 109 -25.28 11.66 18.27
C ARG A 109 -25.16 11.05 16.87
N GLU A 110 -26.03 11.42 15.94
CA GLU A 110 -25.92 11.00 14.53
C GLU A 110 -24.58 11.44 13.93
N TYR A 111 -24.21 12.69 14.17
CA TYR A 111 -22.96 13.25 13.68
C TYR A 111 -21.76 12.68 14.41
N SER A 112 -21.82 12.54 15.74
CA SER A 112 -20.70 11.94 16.51
C SER A 112 -20.36 10.51 16.08
N ARG A 113 -21.28 9.80 15.43
CA ARG A 113 -21.12 8.43 14.92
C ARG A 113 -21.06 8.37 13.39
N ALA A 114 -20.88 9.51 12.73
CA ALA A 114 -20.75 9.56 11.27
C ALA A 114 -19.56 8.70 10.82
N ALA A 115 -19.80 7.88 9.80
CA ALA A 115 -18.79 7.08 9.12
C ALA A 115 -18.50 7.70 7.75
N LYS A 116 -17.41 7.29 7.09
CA LYS A 116 -17.03 7.87 5.78
C LYS A 116 -18.12 7.66 4.73
N GLU A 117 -18.81 6.52 4.80
CA GLU A 117 -19.89 6.13 3.89
C GLU A 117 -21.11 7.04 4.00
N SER A 118 -21.34 7.64 5.18
CA SER A 118 -22.47 8.54 5.42
C SER A 118 -22.09 10.02 5.43
N ALA A 119 -20.79 10.35 5.42
CA ALA A 119 -20.29 11.72 5.56
C ALA A 119 -20.84 12.65 4.47
N SER A 120 -20.80 12.24 3.20
CA SER A 120 -21.34 13.03 2.08
C SER A 120 -22.82 13.39 2.29
N VAL A 121 -23.66 12.41 2.62
CA VAL A 121 -25.10 12.63 2.86
C VAL A 121 -25.33 13.56 4.06
N LEU A 122 -24.57 13.37 5.14
CA LEU A 122 -24.71 14.19 6.35
C LEU A 122 -24.27 15.64 6.11
N MET A 123 -23.15 15.86 5.42
CA MET A 123 -22.62 17.20 5.13
C MET A 123 -23.49 17.94 4.10
N ALA A 124 -23.99 17.25 3.08
CA ALA A 124 -24.96 17.80 2.13
C ALA A 124 -26.23 18.29 2.84
N ARG A 125 -26.76 17.47 3.76
CA ARG A 125 -27.91 17.86 4.58
C ARG A 125 -27.60 19.07 5.45
N VAL A 126 -26.44 19.08 6.11
CA VAL A 126 -26.01 20.20 6.96
C VAL A 126 -25.91 21.50 6.16
N ARG A 127 -25.29 21.48 4.98
CA ARG A 127 -25.23 22.65 4.10
C ARG A 127 -26.63 23.11 3.69
N ALA A 128 -27.49 22.19 3.25
CA ALA A 128 -28.85 22.54 2.84
C ALA A 128 -29.62 23.23 3.98
N MET A 129 -29.48 22.75 5.22
CA MET A 129 -30.11 23.38 6.38
C MET A 129 -29.46 24.71 6.75
N ALA A 130 -28.14 24.85 6.58
CA ALA A 130 -27.43 26.11 6.79
C ALA A 130 -27.78 27.18 5.75
N VAL A 131 -28.12 26.79 4.52
CA VAL A 131 -28.68 27.71 3.52
C VAL A 131 -30.11 28.10 3.90
N LYS A 132 -30.95 27.12 4.23
CA LYS A 132 -32.35 27.33 4.59
C LYS A 132 -32.53 28.26 5.81
N HIS A 133 -31.71 28.05 6.85
CA HIS A 133 -31.81 28.76 8.13
C HIS A 133 -30.71 29.80 8.34
N GLY A 134 -29.89 30.09 7.32
CA GLY A 134 -28.68 30.89 7.45
C GLY A 134 -28.89 32.28 8.05
N ALA A 135 -30.01 32.94 7.72
CA ALA A 135 -30.35 34.26 8.25
C ALA A 135 -30.63 34.28 9.77
N LEU A 136 -30.92 33.13 10.37
CA LEU A 136 -31.18 32.97 11.80
C LEU A 136 -29.93 32.59 12.58
N LEU A 137 -28.89 32.10 11.89
CA LEU A 137 -27.66 31.63 12.50
C LEU A 137 -26.61 32.75 12.55
N PRO A 138 -25.66 32.70 13.49
CA PRO A 138 -24.48 33.55 13.43
C PRO A 138 -23.77 33.37 12.08
N PRO A 139 -23.36 34.46 11.40
CA PRO A 139 -22.77 34.38 10.05
C PRO A 139 -21.62 33.37 9.94
N ASP A 140 -20.71 33.38 10.92
CA ASP A 140 -19.55 32.47 10.96
C ASP A 140 -19.97 31.00 11.07
N MET A 141 -21.02 30.71 11.84
CA MET A 141 -21.56 29.36 11.98
C MET A 141 -22.21 28.90 10.67
N ALA A 142 -23.02 29.75 10.04
CA ALA A 142 -23.65 29.43 8.76
C ALA A 142 -22.60 29.17 7.67
N ALA A 143 -21.56 30.00 7.61
CA ALA A 143 -20.44 29.83 6.68
C ALA A 143 -19.70 28.51 6.93
N GLY A 144 -19.37 28.21 8.19
CA GLY A 144 -18.71 26.95 8.56
C GLY A 144 -19.53 25.72 8.17
N LEU A 145 -20.83 25.70 8.46
CA LEU A 145 -21.73 24.60 8.09
C LEU A 145 -21.83 24.40 6.58
N GLN A 146 -21.80 25.48 5.79
CA GLN A 146 -21.88 25.40 4.34
C GLN A 146 -20.57 24.90 3.68
N ALA A 147 -19.43 25.13 4.33
CA ALA A 147 -18.11 24.79 3.78
C ALA A 147 -17.80 23.27 3.80
N PHE A 148 -18.43 22.50 4.68
CA PHE A 148 -18.08 21.09 4.89
C PHE A 148 -18.36 20.19 3.68
N GLU A 149 -19.45 20.38 2.95
CA GLU A 149 -19.79 19.55 1.78
C GLU A 149 -18.68 19.63 0.72
N GLY A 150 -18.36 20.83 0.24
CA GLY A 150 -17.31 21.01 -0.77
C GLY A 150 -15.90 20.71 -0.24
N GLY A 151 -15.67 20.83 1.07
CA GLY A 151 -14.42 20.36 1.68
C GLY A 151 -14.28 18.85 1.64
N TRP A 152 -15.35 18.13 1.95
CA TRP A 152 -15.38 16.66 1.93
C TRP A 152 -15.24 16.10 0.53
N GLU A 153 -15.96 16.63 -0.46
CA GLU A 153 -15.85 16.21 -1.86
C GLU A 153 -14.38 16.28 -2.32
N ARG A 154 -13.69 17.40 -2.05
CA ARG A 154 -12.27 17.54 -2.40
C ARG A 154 -11.38 16.48 -1.76
N VAL A 155 -11.55 16.20 -0.47
CA VAL A 155 -10.69 15.25 0.26
C VAL A 155 -11.02 13.81 -0.15
N TYR A 156 -12.30 13.50 -0.34
CA TYR A 156 -12.76 12.19 -0.77
C TYR A 156 -12.34 11.88 -2.20
N ASP A 157 -12.47 12.83 -3.12
CA ASP A 157 -12.05 12.67 -4.52
C ASP A 157 -10.54 12.43 -4.63
N LYS A 158 -9.73 13.14 -3.83
CA LYS A 158 -8.28 12.88 -3.75
C LYS A 158 -8.00 11.46 -3.27
N GLN A 159 -8.72 10.99 -2.25
CA GLN A 159 -8.57 9.63 -1.74
C GLN A 159 -8.92 8.60 -2.83
N GLU A 160 -9.99 8.82 -3.57
CA GLU A 160 -10.45 7.91 -4.63
C GLU A 160 -9.51 7.91 -5.85
N ALA A 161 -9.04 9.10 -6.26
CA ALA A 161 -8.01 9.23 -7.29
C ALA A 161 -6.71 8.52 -6.89
N GLY A 162 -6.35 8.60 -5.61
CA GLY A 162 -5.25 7.84 -5.02
C GLY A 162 -5.41 6.33 -5.23
N LYS A 163 -6.61 5.76 -5.02
CA LYS A 163 -6.87 4.32 -5.28
C LYS A 163 -6.69 3.96 -6.75
N GLY A 164 -7.24 4.78 -7.66
CA GLY A 164 -7.14 4.53 -9.11
C GLY A 164 -5.70 4.53 -9.62
N ALA A 165 -4.81 5.35 -9.06
CA ALA A 165 -3.38 5.31 -9.36
C ALA A 165 -2.75 3.97 -8.93
N VAL A 166 -3.13 3.43 -7.78
CA VAL A 166 -2.59 2.16 -7.25
C VAL A 166 -2.86 0.98 -8.15
N ASP A 167 -4.09 0.88 -8.64
CA ASP A 167 -4.47 -0.23 -9.50
C ASP A 167 -3.64 -0.23 -10.79
N ARG A 168 -3.37 0.96 -11.36
CA ARG A 168 -2.44 1.12 -12.48
C ARG A 168 -1.01 0.72 -12.11
N HIS A 169 -0.45 1.25 -11.03
CA HIS A 169 0.92 0.87 -10.59
C HIS A 169 1.05 -0.61 -10.27
N ARG A 170 -0.02 -1.28 -9.79
CA ARG A 170 -0.02 -2.73 -9.55
C ARG A 170 0.03 -3.52 -10.85
N VAL A 171 -0.70 -3.09 -11.87
CA VAL A 171 -0.66 -3.69 -13.21
C VAL A 171 0.72 -3.50 -13.82
N ASP A 172 1.21 -2.26 -13.86
CA ASP A 172 2.52 -1.92 -14.45
C ASP A 172 3.67 -2.68 -13.76
N ARG A 173 3.61 -2.83 -12.43
CA ARG A 173 4.58 -3.64 -11.68
C ARG A 173 4.50 -5.12 -12.03
N SER A 174 3.30 -5.64 -12.24
CA SER A 174 3.12 -7.05 -12.60
C SER A 174 3.72 -7.32 -13.99
N GLU A 175 3.57 -6.37 -14.91
CA GLU A 175 4.16 -6.42 -16.25
C GLU A 175 5.69 -6.25 -16.22
N SER A 176 6.22 -5.24 -15.52
CA SER A 176 7.66 -5.02 -15.41
C SER A 176 8.36 -6.17 -14.69
N ARG A 177 7.71 -6.74 -13.67
CA ARG A 177 8.17 -7.95 -12.98
C ARG A 177 8.23 -9.13 -13.94
N LEU A 178 7.16 -9.39 -14.68
CA LEU A 178 7.12 -10.51 -15.63
C LEU A 178 8.19 -10.35 -16.71
N ALA A 179 8.37 -9.13 -17.24
CA ALA A 179 9.40 -8.84 -18.23
C ALA A 179 10.81 -9.14 -17.68
N LEU A 180 11.10 -8.75 -16.44
CA LEU A 180 12.38 -9.06 -15.80
C LEU A 180 12.56 -10.56 -15.53
N GLU A 181 11.52 -11.27 -15.13
CA GLU A 181 11.55 -12.72 -14.93
C GLU A 181 11.88 -13.48 -16.21
N LEU A 182 11.23 -13.11 -17.32
CA LEU A 182 11.47 -13.72 -18.63
C LEU A 182 12.87 -13.40 -19.17
N GLU A 183 13.34 -12.17 -18.97
CA GLU A 183 14.71 -11.79 -19.37
C GLU A 183 15.74 -12.56 -18.54
N THR A 184 15.57 -12.62 -17.22
CA THR A 184 16.46 -13.39 -16.33
C THR A 184 16.49 -14.87 -16.72
N LEU A 185 15.34 -15.44 -17.11
CA LEU A 185 15.25 -16.81 -17.59
C LEU A 185 16.00 -17.01 -18.91
N THR A 186 15.89 -16.05 -19.83
CA THR A 186 16.58 -16.05 -21.12
C THR A 186 18.11 -15.99 -20.93
N VAL A 187 18.59 -15.11 -20.06
CA VAL A 187 20.03 -15.03 -19.70
C VAL A 187 20.48 -16.34 -19.08
N LEU A 188 19.72 -16.91 -18.13
CA LEU A 188 20.07 -18.18 -17.50
C LEU A 188 20.18 -19.33 -18.50
N HIS A 189 19.22 -19.46 -19.42
CA HIS A 189 19.28 -20.46 -20.49
C HIS A 189 20.45 -20.24 -21.45
N THR A 190 20.75 -18.99 -21.78
CA THR A 190 21.86 -18.66 -22.69
C THR A 190 23.22 -18.97 -22.06
N VAL A 191 23.41 -18.65 -20.78
CA VAL A 191 24.61 -19.00 -20.02
C VAL A 191 24.77 -20.53 -19.92
N ALA A 192 23.68 -21.25 -19.63
CA ALA A 192 23.70 -22.71 -19.59
C ALA A 192 24.02 -23.34 -20.95
N ALA A 193 23.47 -22.79 -22.04
CA ALA A 193 23.75 -23.24 -23.40
C ALA A 193 25.21 -23.02 -23.81
N ARG A 194 25.83 -21.93 -23.34
CA ARG A 194 27.27 -21.65 -23.54
C ARG A 194 28.18 -22.53 -22.67
N ASN A 195 27.64 -23.19 -21.63
CA ASN A 195 28.39 -23.98 -20.65
C ASN A 195 27.73 -25.35 -20.40
N PRO A 196 27.52 -26.19 -21.44
CA PRO A 196 26.77 -27.43 -21.29
C PRO A 196 27.46 -28.40 -20.32
N GLY A 197 26.73 -28.85 -19.29
CA GLY A 197 27.24 -29.77 -18.27
C GLY A 197 28.19 -29.14 -17.24
N ASN A 198 28.55 -27.86 -17.39
CA ASN A 198 29.41 -27.16 -16.44
C ASN A 198 28.58 -26.38 -15.41
N GLU A 199 28.11 -27.12 -14.40
CA GLU A 199 27.30 -26.56 -13.31
C GLU A 199 28.03 -25.49 -12.51
N ALA A 200 29.35 -25.64 -12.31
CA ALA A 200 30.16 -24.69 -11.54
C ALA A 200 30.22 -23.31 -12.22
N ALA A 201 30.40 -23.27 -13.54
CA ALA A 201 30.38 -22.02 -14.30
C ALA A 201 29.01 -21.31 -14.23
N CYS A 202 27.92 -22.08 -14.33
CA CYS A 202 26.56 -21.52 -14.20
C CYS A 202 26.29 -21.01 -12.77
N ALA A 203 26.70 -21.76 -11.75
CA ALA A 203 26.51 -21.41 -10.33
C ALA A 203 27.38 -20.23 -9.89
N ALA A 204 28.52 -19.99 -10.53
CA ALA A 204 29.34 -18.81 -10.31
C ALA A 204 28.58 -17.52 -10.66
N ILE A 205 27.73 -17.56 -11.68
CA ILE A 205 26.91 -16.42 -12.13
C ILE A 205 25.58 -16.37 -11.36
N PHE A 206 24.86 -17.49 -11.30
CA PHE A 206 23.52 -17.57 -10.70
C PHE A 206 23.52 -18.28 -9.35
N ASP A 207 23.47 -17.50 -8.28
CA ASP A 207 23.28 -18.04 -6.93
C ASP A 207 21.80 -18.33 -6.65
N LEU A 208 21.32 -19.49 -7.11
CA LEU A 208 19.94 -19.93 -6.91
C LEU A 208 19.59 -20.18 -5.42
N SER A 209 20.58 -20.20 -4.52
CA SER A 209 20.30 -20.28 -3.08
C SER A 209 19.55 -19.04 -2.57
N LEU A 210 19.75 -17.89 -3.23
CA LEU A 210 19.07 -16.63 -2.93
C LEU A 210 17.54 -16.70 -3.10
N LEU A 211 17.05 -17.66 -3.89
CA LEU A 211 15.62 -17.90 -4.10
C LEU A 211 14.98 -18.70 -2.97
N ARG A 212 15.77 -19.43 -2.18
CA ARG A 212 15.26 -20.30 -1.11
C ARG A 212 14.85 -19.46 0.09
N ALA A 213 13.79 -19.91 0.77
CA ALA A 213 13.45 -19.32 2.06
C ALA A 213 14.56 -19.62 3.07
N PRO A 214 14.91 -18.67 3.96
CA PRO A 214 15.82 -18.96 5.06
C PRO A 214 15.23 -20.15 5.83
N ARG A 215 16.08 -21.15 6.05
CA ARG A 215 15.70 -22.36 6.79
C ARG A 215 15.26 -21.87 8.17
N ARG A 216 13.98 -22.03 8.52
CA ARG A 216 13.50 -21.67 9.86
C ARG A 216 14.38 -22.44 10.84
N TYR A 217 15.15 -21.72 11.64
CA TYR A 217 15.97 -22.30 12.68
C TYR A 217 15.00 -22.86 13.72
N ASN A 218 14.73 -24.17 13.65
CA ASN A 218 13.91 -24.83 14.66
C ASN A 218 14.75 -24.88 15.94
N ALA A 219 14.37 -24.09 16.94
CA ALA A 219 15.04 -24.06 18.25
C ALA A 219 15.15 -25.44 18.90
N ALA A 220 14.29 -26.40 18.52
CA ALA A 220 14.37 -27.79 18.96
C ALA A 220 15.66 -28.53 18.53
N THR A 221 16.33 -28.10 17.45
CA THR A 221 17.58 -28.74 16.99
C THR A 221 18.82 -28.17 17.69
N ALA A 222 18.73 -26.96 18.25
CA ALA A 222 19.82 -26.36 19.03
C ALA A 222 19.96 -26.99 20.43
N ALA A 223 18.85 -27.43 21.03
CA ALA A 223 18.85 -28.10 22.33
C ALA A 223 19.41 -29.54 22.30
N ALA A 224 19.50 -30.17 21.12
CA ALA A 224 20.04 -31.52 20.97
C ALA A 224 21.56 -31.56 20.70
N GLY A 225 22.20 -30.40 20.48
CA GLY A 225 23.62 -30.29 20.11
C GLY A 225 24.58 -29.96 21.26
N SER A 226 24.10 -29.68 22.47
CA SER A 226 24.95 -29.50 23.64
C SER A 226 25.26 -30.86 24.28
N LEU A 227 26.36 -31.49 23.88
CA LEU A 227 26.94 -32.59 24.62
C LEU A 227 27.39 -32.10 26.01
N PRO A 228 27.21 -32.89 27.08
CA PRO A 228 27.59 -32.49 28.43
C PRO A 228 29.11 -32.32 28.53
N ALA A 229 29.54 -31.21 29.13
CA ALA A 229 30.92 -30.95 29.48
C ALA A 229 31.41 -32.06 30.42
N GLU A 230 32.37 -32.86 29.94
CA GLU A 230 33.04 -33.89 30.70
C GLU A 230 33.80 -33.22 31.86
N ALA A 231 33.42 -33.59 33.08
CA ALA A 231 33.99 -33.06 34.31
C ALA A 231 35.43 -33.55 34.48
N VAL A 232 36.40 -32.65 34.28
CA VAL A 232 37.77 -32.86 34.73
C VAL A 232 37.79 -32.58 36.24
N ALA A 233 37.83 -33.65 37.03
CA ALA A 233 38.11 -33.61 38.46
C ALA A 233 39.63 -33.47 38.71
N PRO A 234 40.05 -32.88 39.84
CA PRO A 234 41.43 -32.44 40.10
C PRO A 234 42.45 -33.57 40.30
#